data_AF-A0A2W0C094-F1
#
_entry.id   AF-A0A2W0C094-F1
#
_cell.length_a   1.000
_cell.length_b   1.000
_cell.length_c   1.000
_cell.angle_alpha   90.00
_cell.angle_beta   90.00
_cell.angle_gamma   90.00
#
_symmetry.space_group_name_H-M   'P 1'
#
loop_
_entity.id
_entity.type
_entity.pdbx_description
1 polymer ?
#
loop_
_entity_poly.entity_id
_entity_poly.type
_entity_poly.pdbx_seq_one_letter_code
_entity_poly.pdbx_strand_id
1 'polypeptide(L)'
;MTAKAGRLSAVQEDLLRLVQDIPREQMQQYVDRYIGSLLTVEGYDPELLQTLETYAICNGHINEMSSRLYIHRNTAAYRLEKLERLIGIPLKETENLLLLNLVFLFRRLLDAEKANASANGLLTLDYRSHYRTS
;
A
#
# COMPACT_ATOMS: atom_id res chain seq x y z
N MET A 1 15.87 14.19 -11.68
CA MET A 1 14.70 14.62 -10.87
C MET A 1 14.49 13.56 -9.79
N THR A 2 15.26 13.63 -8.71
CA THR A 2 15.25 12.64 -7.62
C THR A 2 14.16 12.99 -6.61
N ALA A 3 13.22 12.07 -6.42
CA ALA A 3 12.12 12.22 -5.47
C ALA A 3 12.69 12.46 -4.06
N LYS A 4 12.19 13.52 -3.41
CA LYS A 4 12.51 13.84 -2.02
C LYS A 4 11.81 12.81 -1.14
N ALA A 5 12.47 11.69 -0.87
CA ALA A 5 12.06 10.76 0.19
C ALA A 5 12.09 11.53 1.52
N GLY A 6 10.92 12.00 1.95
CA GLY A 6 10.77 12.65 3.25
C GLY A 6 11.26 11.70 4.34
N ARG A 7 12.11 12.19 5.25
CA ARG A 7 12.59 11.40 6.40
C ARG A 7 11.37 10.87 7.16
N LEU A 8 11.37 9.56 7.40
CA LEU A 8 10.40 8.92 8.28
C LEU A 8 10.56 9.49 9.70
N SER A 9 9.47 9.62 10.44
CA SER A 9 9.54 9.97 11.86
C SER A 9 10.15 8.82 12.67
N ALA A 10 10.69 9.09 13.87
CA ALA A 10 11.26 8.06 14.74
C ALA A 10 10.26 6.91 15.02
N VAL A 11 8.98 7.25 15.20
CA VAL A 11 7.90 6.28 15.37
C VAL A 11 7.74 5.39 14.13
N GLN A 12 7.84 5.96 12.93
CA GLN A 12 7.76 5.21 11.68
C GLN A 12 8.97 4.29 11.47
N GLU A 13 10.17 4.71 11.90
CA GLU A 13 11.37 3.88 11.87
C GLU A 13 11.25 2.68 12.82
N ASP A 14 10.78 2.89 14.05
CA ASP A 14 10.60 1.80 15.01
C ASP A 14 9.50 0.83 14.59
N LEU A 15 8.38 1.34 14.06
CA LEU A 15 7.34 0.48 13.48
C LEU A 15 7.89 -0.35 12.32
N LEU A 16 8.69 0.25 11.44
CA LEU A 16 9.32 -0.45 10.32
C LEU A 16 10.22 -1.60 10.81
N ARG A 17 11.00 -1.36 11.88
CA ARG A 17 11.83 -2.39 12.51
C ARG A 17 10.99 -3.50 13.13
N LEU A 18 9.88 -3.17 13.80
CA LEU A 18 9.00 -4.18 14.39
C LEU A 18 8.38 -5.09 13.34
N VAL A 19 7.97 -4.54 12.20
CA VAL A 19 7.32 -5.33 11.15
C VAL A 19 8.31 -6.08 10.27
N GLN A 20 9.61 -5.76 10.29
CA GLN A 20 10.60 -6.37 9.39
C GLN A 20 10.77 -7.88 9.63
N ASP A 21 10.50 -8.34 10.85
CA ASP A 21 10.62 -9.74 11.25
C ASP A 21 9.37 -10.56 10.89
N ILE A 22 8.31 -9.91 10.41
CA ILE A 22 7.10 -10.59 9.95
C ILE A 22 7.38 -11.23 8.58
N PRO A 23 7.15 -12.55 8.40
CA PRO A 23 7.35 -13.20 7.11
C PRO A 23 6.50 -12.58 6.00
N ARG A 24 7.07 -12.51 4.79
CA ARG A 24 6.41 -11.92 3.61
C ARG A 24 5.09 -12.60 3.26
N GLU A 25 5.03 -13.91 3.44
CA GLU A 25 3.79 -14.67 3.25
C GLU A 25 2.68 -14.20 4.20
N GLN A 26 3.00 -13.96 5.48
CA GLN A 26 2.04 -13.42 6.44
C GLN A 26 1.63 -11.99 6.05
N MET A 27 2.58 -11.13 5.68
CA MET A 27 2.27 -9.79 5.17
C MET A 27 1.27 -9.85 3.99
N GLN A 28 1.52 -10.76 3.03
CA GLN A 28 0.66 -10.95 1.87
C GLN A 28 -0.74 -11.44 2.27
N GLN A 29 -0.84 -12.38 3.22
CA GLN A 29 -2.14 -12.84 3.76
C GLN A 29 -2.97 -11.69 4.35
N TYR A 30 -2.35 -10.75 5.07
CA TYR A 30 -3.04 -9.56 5.58
C TYR A 30 -3.49 -8.62 4.44
N VAL A 31 -2.63 -8.39 3.45
CA VAL A 31 -2.98 -7.59 2.27
C VAL A 31 -4.18 -8.20 1.53
N ASP A 32 -4.12 -9.50 1.27
CA ASP A 32 -5.17 -10.22 0.54
C ASP A 32 -6.48 -10.24 1.32
N ARG A 33 -6.41 -10.43 2.64
CA ARG A 33 -7.58 -10.46 3.51
C ARG A 33 -8.35 -9.15 3.54
N TYR A 34 -7.66 -8.01 3.60
CA TYR A 34 -8.30 -6.72 3.85
C TYR A 34 -8.48 -5.86 2.61
N ILE A 35 -7.57 -5.93 1.63
CA ILE A 35 -7.68 -5.13 0.41
C ILE A 35 -7.56 -5.99 -0.86
N GLY A 36 -7.42 -7.31 -0.74
CA GLY A 36 -7.26 -8.19 -1.89
C GLY A 36 -8.40 -8.07 -2.91
N SER A 37 -9.64 -7.85 -2.46
CA SER A 37 -10.79 -7.62 -3.35
C SER A 37 -10.65 -6.39 -4.24
N LEU A 38 -9.87 -5.38 -3.82
CA LEU A 38 -9.56 -4.17 -4.59
C LEU A 38 -8.35 -4.36 -5.52
N LEU A 39 -7.63 -5.48 -5.39
CA LEU A 39 -6.40 -5.78 -6.14
C LEU A 39 -6.61 -6.85 -7.22
N THR A 40 -7.77 -7.53 -7.25
CA THR A 40 -8.10 -8.52 -8.29
C THR A 40 -8.40 -7.84 -9.63
N VAL A 41 -8.15 -8.52 -10.76
CA VAL A 41 -8.41 -7.96 -12.10
C VAL A 41 -9.86 -7.53 -12.29
N GLU A 42 -10.82 -8.27 -11.73
CA GLU A 42 -12.26 -7.98 -11.84
C GLU A 42 -12.73 -6.88 -10.88
N GLY A 43 -12.07 -6.73 -9.73
CA GLY A 43 -12.39 -5.75 -8.69
C GLY A 43 -11.49 -4.52 -8.68
N TYR A 44 -10.51 -4.44 -9.59
CA TYR A 44 -9.51 -3.38 -9.60
C TYR A 44 -10.12 -2.04 -9.95
N ASP A 45 -10.25 -1.19 -8.93
CA ASP A 45 -10.68 0.19 -9.05
C ASP A 45 -9.56 1.07 -8.46
N PRO A 46 -8.66 1.60 -9.31
CA PRO A 46 -7.49 2.36 -8.85
C PRO A 46 -7.91 3.63 -8.11
N GLU A 47 -9.08 4.21 -8.43
CA GLU A 47 -9.57 5.40 -7.73
C GLU A 47 -10.03 5.06 -6.31
N LEU A 48 -10.69 3.91 -6.10
CA LEU A 48 -11.08 3.46 -4.77
C LEU A 48 -9.87 3.07 -3.92
N LEU A 49 -8.89 2.37 -4.51
CA LEU A 49 -7.66 2.04 -3.83
C LEU A 49 -6.90 3.29 -3.38
N GLN A 50 -6.76 4.28 -4.29
CA GLN A 50 -6.17 5.58 -3.97
C GLN A 50 -6.98 6.32 -2.89
N THR A 51 -8.31 6.23 -2.94
CA THR A 51 -9.19 6.85 -1.93
C THR A 51 -8.93 6.23 -0.55
N LEU A 52 -8.88 4.90 -0.45
CA LEU A 52 -8.64 4.19 0.80
C LEU A 52 -7.25 4.48 1.38
N GLU A 53 -6.22 4.50 0.53
CA GLU A 53 -4.85 4.83 0.94
C GLU A 53 -4.76 6.27 1.44
N THR A 54 -5.37 7.22 0.72
CA THR A 54 -5.38 8.63 1.12
C THR A 54 -6.19 8.85 2.40
N TYR A 55 -7.28 8.12 2.58
CA TYR A 55 -8.07 8.14 3.81
C TYR A 55 -7.24 7.70 5.02
N ALA A 56 -6.45 6.62 4.89
CA ALA A 56 -5.56 6.14 5.94
C ALA A 56 -4.45 7.17 6.26
N ILE A 57 -3.84 7.78 5.23
CA ILE A 57 -2.81 8.83 5.39
C ILE A 57 -3.38 10.08 6.09
N CYS A 58 -4.63 10.43 5.83
CA CYS A 58 -5.34 11.54 6.47
C CYS A 58 -5.93 11.16 7.84
N ASN A 59 -5.56 10.03 8.43
CA ASN A 59 -6.06 9.55 9.73
C ASN A 59 -7.60 9.51 9.82
N GLY A 60 -8.26 9.20 8.70
CA GLY A 60 -9.72 9.17 8.61
C GLY A 60 -10.41 10.54 8.45
N HIS A 61 -9.66 11.63 8.33
CA HIS A 61 -10.24 12.96 8.12
C HIS A 61 -10.73 13.14 6.68
N ILE A 62 -12.03 12.92 6.47
CA ILE A 62 -12.68 12.99 5.14
C ILE A 62 -12.46 14.34 4.46
N ASN A 63 -12.58 15.45 5.18
CA ASN A 63 -12.39 16.78 4.60
C ASN A 63 -10.96 16.97 4.05
N GLU A 64 -9.96 16.53 4.81
CA GLU A 64 -8.56 16.59 4.39
C GLU A 64 -8.31 15.68 3.19
N MET A 65 -8.82 14.45 3.22
CA MET A 65 -8.76 13.51 2.09
C MET A 65 -9.42 14.09 0.83
N SER A 66 -10.61 14.68 0.94
CA SER A 66 -11.32 15.33 -0.17
C SER A 66 -10.49 16.45 -0.80
N SER A 67 -9.85 17.29 0.02
CA SER A 67 -8.93 18.32 -0.46
C SER A 67 -7.72 17.73 -1.16
N ARG A 68 -7.10 16.68 -0.62
CA ARG A 68 -5.93 16.03 -1.24
C ARG A 68 -6.25 15.33 -2.56
N LEU A 69 -7.44 14.75 -2.68
CA LEU A 69 -7.92 14.07 -3.89
C LEU A 69 -8.58 15.02 -4.90
N TYR A 70 -8.73 16.30 -4.57
CA TYR A 70 -9.46 17.29 -5.38
C TYR A 70 -10.89 16.85 -5.74
N ILE A 71 -11.57 16.19 -4.81
CA ILE A 71 -12.96 15.73 -4.96
C ILE A 71 -13.88 16.38 -3.94
N HIS A 72 -15.17 16.46 -4.26
CA HIS A 72 -16.17 16.95 -3.31
C HIS A 72 -16.36 15.96 -2.15
N ARG A 73 -16.66 16.48 -0.95
CA ARG A 73 -16.87 15.67 0.27
C ARG A 73 -17.94 14.59 0.11
N ASN A 74 -18.98 14.85 -0.68
CA ASN A 74 -20.06 13.88 -0.92
C ASN A 74 -19.57 12.71 -1.76
N THR A 75 -18.73 12.97 -2.77
CA THR A 75 -18.10 11.93 -3.59
C THR A 75 -17.15 11.09 -2.75
N ALA A 76 -16.36 11.73 -1.88
CA ALA A 76 -15.51 11.06 -0.91
C ALA A 76 -16.31 10.14 0.03
N ALA A 77 -17.40 10.64 0.62
CA ALA A 77 -18.27 9.85 1.48
C ALA A 77 -18.86 8.63 0.75
N TYR A 78 -19.37 8.81 -0.47
CA TYR A 78 -19.88 7.71 -1.29
C TYR A 78 -18.82 6.64 -1.59
N ARG A 79 -17.59 7.06 -1.92
CA ARG A 79 -16.48 6.13 -2.16
C ARG A 79 -16.12 5.36 -0.88
N LEU A 80 -16.12 6.00 0.28
CA LEU A 80 -15.87 5.34 1.56
C LEU A 80 -16.97 4.33 1.92
N GLU A 81 -18.24 4.67 1.71
CA GLU A 81 -19.34 3.71 1.89
C GLU A 81 -19.23 2.52 0.94
N LYS A 82 -18.80 2.74 -0.31
CA LYS A 82 -18.53 1.65 -1.26
C LYS A 82 -17.36 0.78 -0.77
N LEU A 83 -16.30 1.39 -0.25
CA LEU A 83 -15.15 0.67 0.31
C LEU A 83 -15.53 -0.16 1.54
N GLU A 84 -16.34 0.38 2.46
CA GLU A 84 -16.86 -0.35 3.63
C GLU A 84 -17.62 -1.62 3.21
N ARG A 85 -18.43 -1.54 2.15
CA ARG A 85 -19.15 -2.71 1.60
C ARG A 85 -18.20 -3.74 0.95
N LEU A 86 -17.15 -3.29 0.28
CA LEU A 86 -16.20 -4.16 -0.43
C LEU A 86 -15.22 -4.87 0.50
N ILE A 87 -14.81 -4.20 1.58
CA ILE A 87 -13.84 -4.71 2.56
C ILE A 87 -14.55 -5.44 3.70
N GLY A 88 -15.80 -5.06 4.00
CA GLY A 88 -16.59 -5.69 5.06
C GLY A 88 -16.24 -5.22 6.47
N ILE A 89 -15.54 -4.09 6.62
CA ILE A 89 -15.22 -3.47 7.92
C ILE A 89 -15.59 -1.98 7.92
N PRO A 90 -16.01 -1.42 9.06
CA PRO A 90 -16.28 0.01 9.19
C PRO A 90 -14.97 0.82 9.25
N LEU A 91 -14.78 1.76 8.32
CA LEU A 91 -13.50 2.48 8.16
C LEU A 91 -13.32 3.63 9.16
N LYS A 92 -14.38 4.02 9.87
CA LYS A 92 -14.34 5.16 10.82
C LYS A 92 -13.81 4.78 12.20
N GLU A 93 -13.72 3.48 12.49
CA GLU A 93 -13.21 3.00 13.77
C GLU A 93 -11.69 3.12 13.83
N THR A 94 -11.18 3.59 14.98
CA THR A 94 -9.75 3.84 15.16
C THR A 94 -8.91 2.56 15.00
N GLU A 95 -9.41 1.43 15.46
CA GLU A 95 -8.75 0.13 15.30
C GLU A 95 -8.63 -0.29 13.83
N ASN A 96 -9.68 -0.04 13.03
CA ASN A 96 -9.66 -0.35 11.61
C ASN A 96 -8.76 0.61 10.83
N LEU A 97 -8.66 1.88 11.24
CA LEU A 97 -7.67 2.82 10.70
C LEU A 97 -6.23 2.36 10.97
N LEU A 98 -5.94 1.88 12.18
CA LEU A 98 -4.61 1.33 12.51
C LEU A 98 -4.29 0.11 11.64
N LEU A 99 -5.25 -0.81 11.54
CA LEU A 99 -5.14 -2.01 10.71
C LEU A 99 -4.89 -1.66 9.23
N LEU A 100 -5.62 -0.69 8.66
CA LEU A 100 -5.42 -0.23 7.28
C LEU A 100 -4.02 0.34 7.07
N ASN A 101 -3.54 1.18 8.00
CA ASN A 101 -2.18 1.70 7.94
C ASN A 101 -1.13 0.58 7.92
N LEU A 102 -1.33 -0.47 8.71
CA LEU A 102 -0.45 -1.64 8.72
C LEU A 102 -0.52 -2.43 7.39
N VAL A 103 -1.73 -2.64 6.86
CA VAL A 103 -1.95 -3.32 5.57
C VAL A 103 -1.27 -2.56 4.42
N PHE A 104 -1.40 -1.23 4.36
CA PHE A 104 -0.70 -0.43 3.35
C PHE A 104 0.82 -0.44 3.54
N LEU A 105 1.30 -0.49 4.79
CA LEU A 105 2.73 -0.65 5.07
C LEU A 105 3.25 -1.99 4.54
N PHE A 106 2.55 -3.09 4.80
CA PHE A 106 2.89 -4.42 4.28
C PHE A 106 2.91 -4.45 2.75
N ARG A 107 1.87 -3.90 2.11
CA ARG A 107 1.82 -3.79 0.65
C ARG A 107 3.04 -3.06 0.09
N ARG A 108 3.40 -1.90 0.66
CA ARG A 108 4.57 -1.12 0.23
C ARG A 108 5.88 -1.91 0.37
N LEU A 109 6.04 -2.69 1.44
CA LEU A 109 7.22 -3.53 1.65
C LEU A 109 7.30 -4.67 0.63
N LEU A 110 6.18 -5.34 0.36
CA LEU A 110 6.09 -6.41 -0.65
C LEU A 110 6.36 -5.88 -2.06
N ASP A 111 5.83 -4.70 -2.40
CA ASP A 111 6.05 -4.07 -3.70
C ASP A 111 7.52 -3.65 -3.88
N ALA A 112 8.16 -3.11 -2.83
CA ALA A 112 9.59 -2.79 -2.85
C ALA A 112 10.47 -4.03 -3.04
N GLU A 113 10.13 -5.16 -2.41
CA GLU A 113 10.84 -6.43 -2.59
C GLU A 113 10.71 -6.98 -4.02
N LYS A 114 9.51 -6.96 -4.59
CA LYS A 114 9.26 -7.34 -5.99
C LYS A 114 10.06 -6.48 -6.97
N ALA A 115 10.13 -5.17 -6.72
CA ALA A 115 10.93 -4.23 -7.51
C ALA A 115 12.43 -4.56 -7.43
N ASN A 116 12.95 -4.86 -6.23
CA ASN A 116 14.34 -5.24 -6.02
C ASN A 116 14.69 -6.59 -6.67
N ALA A 117 13.79 -7.58 -6.59
CA ALA A 117 13.96 -8.88 -7.25
C ALA A 117 14.02 -8.74 -8.78
N SER A 118 13.16 -7.88 -9.34
CA SER A 118 13.13 -7.58 -10.78
C SER A 118 14.41 -6.85 -11.24
N ALA A 119 14.93 -5.93 -10.43
CA ALA A 119 16.18 -5.22 -10.70
C ALA A 119 17.41 -6.16 -10.65
N ASN A 120 17.47 -7.07 -9.67
CA ASN A 120 18.55 -8.06 -9.56
C ASN A 120 18.47 -9.16 -10.64
N GLY A 121 17.27 -9.52 -11.10
CA GLY A 121 17.08 -10.45 -12.23
C GLY A 121 17.65 -9.91 -13.55
N LEU A 122 17.53 -8.61 -13.81
CA LEU A 122 18.11 -7.97 -15.00
C LEU A 122 19.65 -7.88 -14.93
N LEU A 123 20.23 -7.67 -13.74
CA LEU A 123 21.69 -7.62 -13.56
C LEU A 123 22.38 -9.00 -13.73
N THR A 124 21.66 -10.10 -13.50
CA THR A 124 22.20 -11.47 -13.69
C THR A 124 22.10 -11.97 -15.13
N LEU A 125 21.16 -11.45 -15.91
CA LEU A 125 21.05 -11.74 -17.35
C LEU A 125 22.10 -11.00 -18.19
N ASP A 126 22.52 -9.80 -17.77
CA ASP A 126 23.62 -9.09 -18.44
C ASP A 126 25.01 -9.67 -18.09
N TYR A 127 25.17 -10.26 -16.88
CA TYR A 127 26.46 -10.85 -16.46
C TYR A 127 26.77 -12.22 -17.08
N ARG A 128 25.81 -12.86 -17.77
CA ARG A 128 26.00 -14.17 -18.44
C ARG A 128 26.34 -14.08 -19.93
N SER A 129 26.32 -12.88 -20.53
CA SER A 129 26.64 -12.71 -21.96
C SER A 129 28.13 -12.52 -22.27
N HIS A 130 29.00 -12.42 -21.26
CA HIS A 130 30.44 -12.13 -21.46
C HIS A 130 31.42 -13.27 -21.15
N TYR A 131 30.96 -14.49 -20.84
CA TYR A 131 31.85 -15.65 -20.66
C TYR A 131 31.37 -16.87 -21.43
N ARG A 132 31.37 -16.76 -22.75
CA ARG A 132 31.34 -17.94 -23.63
C ARG A 132 32.17 -17.70 -24.89
N THR A 133 33.50 -17.71 -24.74
CA THR A 133 34.42 -18.06 -25.82
C THR A 133 35.71 -18.63 -25.22
N SER A 134 35.94 -19.89 -25.57
CA SER A 134 37.20 -20.65 -25.74
C SER A 134 38.33 -20.55 -24.72
#